data_AF-A0A372RNL7-F1
#
_entry.id   AF-A0A372RNL7-F1
#
_cell.length_a   1.000
_cell.length_b   1.000
_cell.length_c   1.000
_cell.angle_alpha   90.00
_cell.angle_beta   90.00
_cell.angle_gamma   90.00
#
_symmetry.space_group_name_H-M   'P 1'
#
loop_
_entity.id
_entity.type
_entity.pdbx_description
1 polymer ?
#
loop_
_entity_poly.entity_id
_entity_poly.type
_entity_poly.pdbx_seq_one_letter_code
_entity_poly.pdbx_strand_id
1 'polypeptide(L)'
;MTIQVIPFTGALIGNYTNYASPSDHFPIVGWVNSAKSNEGDVVHVLTFAVRWWKYDSLTAWTGYCEEKSGEPTLTTLWHYVRSASNYPWDHIITNSDVFTPKKE
;
A
#
# COMPACT_ATOMS: atom_id res chain seq x y z
N MET A 1 9.47 2.29 0.42
CA MET A 1 8.31 2.68 1.24
C MET A 1 8.67 2.50 2.71
N THR A 2 8.22 3.40 3.57
CA THR A 2 8.22 3.23 5.03
C THR A 2 6.78 3.35 5.52
N ILE A 3 6.35 2.46 6.40
CA ILE A 3 5.02 2.48 7.01
C ILE A 3 5.13 2.24 8.51
N GLN A 4 4.23 2.86 9.26
CA GLN A 4 4.11 2.72 10.70
C GLN A 4 2.63 2.57 11.05
N VAL A 5 2.33 1.62 11.94
CA VAL A 5 1.02 1.48 12.57
C VAL A 5 0.96 2.41 13.77
N ILE A 6 -0.05 3.27 13.82
CA ILE A 6 -0.38 4.05 15.01
C ILE A 6 -1.03 3.10 16.03
N PRO A 7 -0.42 2.92 17.21
CA PRO A 7 -0.95 2.02 18.23
C PRO A 7 -2.40 2.34 18.59
N PHE A 8 -3.16 1.31 18.96
CA PHE A 8 -4.56 1.36 19.42
C PHE A 8 -5.62 1.84 18.39
N THR A 9 -5.22 2.50 17.31
CA THR A 9 -6.14 3.00 16.27
C THR A 9 -6.15 2.13 15.01
N GLY A 10 -5.06 1.41 14.75
CA GLY A 10 -4.86 0.68 13.50
C GLY A 10 -4.62 1.60 12.31
N ALA A 11 -4.47 2.92 12.50
CA ALA A 11 -4.13 3.83 11.40
C ALA A 11 -2.72 3.53 10.89
N LEU A 12 -2.53 3.57 9.58
CA LEU A 12 -1.23 3.51 8.92
C LEU A 12 -0.83 4.91 8.47
N ILE A 13 0.40 5.29 8.80
CA ILE A 13 1.05 6.48 8.25
C ILE A 13 2.40 6.08 7.66
N GLY A 14 2.91 6.85 6.70
CA GLY A 14 4.20 6.52 6.12
C GLY A 14 4.60 7.42 4.98
N ASN A 15 5.62 6.97 4.24
CA ASN A 15 6.11 7.65 3.07
C ASN A 15 6.40 6.66 1.93
N TYR A 16 5.92 7.00 0.74
CA TYR A 16 6.19 6.28 -0.49
C TYR A 16 7.21 7.06 -1.32
N THR A 17 8.32 6.40 -1.66
CA THR A 17 9.30 6.94 -2.61
C THR A 17 8.94 6.45 -4.00
N ASN A 18 8.76 7.37 -4.95
CA ASN A 18 8.51 6.99 -6.34
C ASN A 18 9.75 6.32 -6.93
N TYR A 19 9.59 5.12 -7.49
CA TYR A 19 10.68 4.39 -8.14
C TYR A 19 11.27 5.15 -9.34
N ALA A 20 10.41 5.79 -10.14
CA ALA A 20 10.84 6.54 -11.33
C ALA A 20 11.51 7.88 -10.99
N SER A 21 11.27 8.39 -9.77
CA SER A 21 11.83 9.65 -9.28
C SER A 21 12.17 9.50 -7.80
N PRO A 22 13.37 8.97 -7.47
CA PRO A 22 13.72 8.64 -6.08
C PRO A 22 13.76 9.82 -5.11
N SER A 23 13.78 11.06 -5.61
CA SER A 23 13.67 12.29 -4.83
C SER A 23 12.24 12.66 -4.47
N ASP A 24 11.25 12.03 -5.11
CA ASP A 24 9.84 12.29 -4.87
C ASP A 24 9.28 11.35 -3.80
N HIS A 25 8.86 11.99 -2.71
CA HIS A 25 8.33 11.36 -1.51
C HIS A 25 6.88 11.79 -1.30
N PHE A 26 6.00 10.84 -1.06
CA PHE A 26 4.57 11.07 -0.94
C PHE A 26 4.01 10.44 0.35
N PRO A 27 3.13 11.13 1.08
CA PRO A 27 2.56 10.58 2.31
C PRO A 27 1.68 9.36 2.01
N ILE A 28 1.80 8.36 2.87
CA ILE A 28 0.90 7.21 2.94
C ILE A 28 -0.08 7.44 4.07
N VAL A 29 -1.36 7.14 3.81
CA VAL A 29 -2.40 7.04 4.83
C VAL A 29 -3.21 5.77 4.62
N GLY A 30 -3.59 5.09 5.69
CA GLY A 30 -4.30 3.83 5.58
C GLY A 30 -4.74 3.25 6.92
N TRP A 31 -5.05 1.96 6.91
CA TRP A 31 -5.52 1.19 8.05
C TRP A 31 -4.99 -0.24 8.00
N VAL A 32 -4.76 -0.81 9.17
CA VAL A 32 -4.51 -2.24 9.38
C VAL A 32 -5.56 -2.80 10.34
N ASN A 33 -5.91 -4.06 10.15
CA ASN A 33 -6.73 -4.82 11.08
C ASN A 33 -6.20 -6.24 11.24
N SER A 34 -6.43 -6.83 12.40
CA SER A 34 -5.91 -8.15 12.78
C SER A 34 -7.03 -8.97 13.39
N ALA A 35 -7.17 -10.22 12.96
CA ALA A 35 -8.06 -11.15 13.64
C ALA A 35 -7.55 -11.44 15.07
N LYS A 36 -8.48 -11.66 16.00
CA LYS A 36 -8.17 -12.17 17.35
C LYS A 36 -8.23 -13.70 17.42
N SER A 37 -8.71 -14.34 16.35
CA SER A 37 -8.82 -15.79 16.25
C SER A 37 -7.46 -16.39 15.91
N ASN A 38 -7.19 -17.58 16.44
CA ASN A 38 -6.05 -18.41 16.07
C ASN A 38 -6.47 -19.63 15.24
N GLU A 39 -7.70 -19.62 14.70
CA GLU A 39 -8.21 -20.69 13.84
C GLU A 39 -7.95 -20.35 12.36
N GLY A 40 -7.36 -21.31 11.64
CA GLY A 40 -7.06 -21.17 10.22
C GLY A 40 -5.77 -20.40 9.94
N ASP A 41 -5.61 -19.97 8.69
CA ASP A 41 -4.53 -19.08 8.28
C ASP A 41 -4.87 -17.63 8.66
N VAL A 42 -4.04 -17.03 9.52
CA VAL A 42 -4.32 -15.73 10.13
C VAL A 42 -3.29 -14.71 9.64
N VAL A 43 -3.79 -13.72 8.89
CA VAL A 43 -2.99 -12.64 8.32
C VAL A 43 -3.48 -11.28 8.81
N HIS A 44 -2.60 -10.28 8.81
CA HIS A 44 -2.99 -8.90 9.04
C HIS A 44 -3.52 -8.30 7.74
N VAL A 45 -4.75 -7.79 7.73
CA VAL A 45 -5.31 -7.15 6.53
C VAL A 45 -5.05 -5.65 6.56
N LEU A 46 -4.82 -5.05 5.40
CA LEU A 46 -4.47 -3.64 5.30
C LEU A 46 -5.03 -2.98 4.04
N THR A 47 -5.21 -1.68 4.12
CA THR A 47 -5.43 -0.81 2.98
C THR A 47 -4.67 0.49 3.19
N PHE A 48 -4.09 1.05 2.14
CA PHE A 48 -3.47 2.38 2.20
C PHE A 48 -3.54 3.06 0.84
N ALA A 49 -3.40 4.38 0.84
CA ALA A 49 -3.39 5.18 -0.37
C ALA A 49 -2.27 6.21 -0.36
N VAL A 50 -1.87 6.58 -1.57
CA VAL A 50 -0.91 7.65 -1.84
C VAL A 50 -1.56 8.61 -2.83
N ARG A 51 -1.55 9.91 -2.48
CA ARG A 51 -1.91 10.98 -3.41
C ARG A 51 -0.64 11.48 -4.10
N TRP A 52 -0.55 11.23 -5.39
CA TRP A 52 0.54 11.67 -6.25
C TRP A 52 0.30 13.09 -6.75
N TRP A 53 0.33 14.06 -5.84
CA TRP A 53 -0.05 15.45 -6.17
C TRP A 53 0.77 16.08 -7.32
N LYS A 54 1.99 15.60 -7.59
CA LYS A 54 2.81 16.03 -8.73
C LYS A 54 2.36 15.46 -10.08
N TYR A 55 1.57 14.39 -10.07
CA TYR A 55 1.18 13.62 -11.25
C TYR A 55 -0.36 13.54 -11.41
N ASP A 56 -1.10 14.37 -10.68
CA ASP A 56 -2.57 14.46 -10.72
C ASP A 56 -3.29 13.11 -10.61
N SER A 57 -2.78 12.26 -9.73
CA SER A 57 -3.25 10.88 -9.61
C SER A 57 -3.22 10.38 -8.16
N LEU A 58 -3.81 9.22 -7.94
CA LEU A 58 -3.83 8.52 -6.67
C LEU A 58 -3.65 7.01 -6.90
N THR A 59 -2.97 6.33 -5.98
CA THR A 59 -3.00 4.87 -5.93
C THR A 59 -3.51 4.44 -4.57
N ALA A 60 -4.40 3.44 -4.56
CA ALA A 60 -4.81 2.73 -3.35
C ALA A 60 -4.42 1.26 -3.47
N TRP A 61 -3.80 0.71 -2.43
CA TRP A 61 -3.46 -0.70 -2.27
C TRP A 61 -4.37 -1.31 -1.21
N THR A 62 -4.83 -2.53 -1.45
CA THR A 62 -5.56 -3.34 -0.47
C THR A 62 -5.01 -4.76 -0.53
N GLY A 63 -4.82 -5.36 0.65
CA GLY A 63 -4.23 -6.67 0.73
C GLY A 63 -4.00 -7.11 2.16
N TYR A 64 -2.95 -7.90 2.35
CA TYR A 64 -2.61 -8.47 3.64
C TYR A 64 -1.10 -8.58 3.83
N CYS A 65 -0.70 -8.71 5.10
CA CYS A 65 0.66 -8.96 5.55
C CYS A 65 0.71 -10.33 6.22
N GLU A 66 1.67 -11.13 5.81
CA GLU A 66 1.98 -12.45 6.39
C GLU A 66 3.50 -12.59 6.56
N GLU A 67 3.94 -13.45 7.46
CA GLU A 67 5.36 -13.75 7.63
C GLU A 67 5.77 -14.86 6.65
N LYS A 68 6.61 -14.54 5.66
CA LYS A 68 7.18 -15.52 4.72
C LYS A 68 8.64 -15.70 5.01
N SER A 69 9.02 -16.92 5.43
CA SER A 69 10.42 -17.27 5.69
C SER A 69 11.11 -16.34 6.70
N GLY A 70 10.37 -15.86 7.70
CA GLY A 70 10.87 -14.92 8.72
C GLY A 70 10.80 -13.44 8.34
N GLU A 71 10.31 -13.09 7.14
CA GLU A 71 10.20 -11.70 6.67
C GLU A 71 8.72 -11.28 6.51
N PRO A 72 8.28 -10.13 7.07
CA PRO A 72 6.94 -9.62 6.86
C PRO A 72 6.76 -9.20 5.40
N THR A 73 5.86 -9.86 4.69
CA THR A 73 5.61 -9.66 3.26
C THR A 73 4.19 -9.15 3.04
N LEU A 74 4.06 -8.03 2.33
CA LEU A 74 2.76 -7.51 1.92
C LEU A 74 2.40 -8.05 0.54
N THR A 75 1.22 -8.62 0.37
CA THR A 75 0.64 -8.99 -0.92
C THR A 75 -0.58 -8.13 -1.16
N THR A 76 -0.61 -7.38 -2.27
CA THR A 76 -1.64 -6.37 -2.50
C THR A 76 -2.14 -6.35 -3.95
N LEU A 77 -3.39 -5.95 -4.13
CA LEU A 77 -3.89 -5.39 -5.38
C LEU A 77 -3.93 -3.87 -5.25
N TRP A 78 -3.75 -3.17 -6.36
CA TRP A 78 -3.81 -1.72 -6.38
C TRP A 78 -4.67 -1.17 -7.50
N HIS A 79 -5.19 0.04 -7.28
CA HIS A 79 -5.89 0.83 -8.29
C HIS A 79 -5.18 2.17 -8.43
N TYR A 80 -4.66 2.44 -9.62
CA TYR A 80 -4.08 3.72 -10.00
C TYR A 80 -5.12 4.52 -10.77
N VAL A 81 -5.54 5.65 -10.19
CA VAL A 81 -6.57 6.53 -10.78
C VAL A 81 -5.93 7.85 -11.20
N ARG A 82 -6.19 8.25 -12.44
CA ARG A 82 -5.66 9.48 -13.05
C ARG A 82 -6.77 10.50 -13.25
N SER A 83 -6.49 11.76 -12.95
CA SER A 83 -7.45 12.86 -13.17
C SER A 83 -7.62 13.17 -14.66
N ALA A 84 -6.56 12.99 -15.45
CA ALA A 84 -6.56 13.19 -16.90
C ALA A 84 -6.15 11.91 -17.64
N SER A 85 -6.88 11.55 -18.68
CA SER A 85 -6.53 10.50 -19.63
C SER A 85 -7.05 10.85 -21.03
N ASN A 86 -6.44 10.26 -22.06
CA ASN A 86 -6.89 10.40 -23.45
C ASN A 86 -8.23 9.69 -23.70
N TYR A 87 -8.60 8.74 -22.83
CA TYR A 87 -9.82 7.95 -23.00
C TYR A 87 -10.56 7.75 -21.67
N PRO A 88 -11.92 7.81 -21.66
CA PRO A 88 -12.72 7.60 -20.46
C PRO A 88 -12.49 6.25 -19.76
N TRP A 89 -12.08 5.22 -20.50
CA TRP A 89 -11.84 3.88 -19.96
C TRP A 89 -10.45 3.70 -19.34
N ASP A 90 -9.51 4.62 -19.57
CA ASP A 90 -8.11 4.54 -19.08
C ASP A 90 -7.87 5.41 -17.82
N HIS A 91 -8.95 5.84 -17.15
CA HIS A 91 -8.80 6.57 -15.88
C HIS A 91 -8.34 5.67 -14.74
N ILE A 92 -8.57 4.36 -14.81
CA ILE A 92 -8.28 3.41 -13.75
C ILE A 92 -7.47 2.25 -14.32
N ILE A 93 -6.29 2.02 -13.76
CA ILE A 93 -5.46 0.84 -14.04
C ILE A 93 -5.31 0.06 -12.74
N THR A 94 -5.25 -1.26 -12.83
CA THR A 94 -5.04 -2.13 -11.67
C THR A 94 -4.00 -3.19 -11.96
N ASN A 95 -3.30 -3.62 -10.92
CA ASN A 95 -2.41 -4.76 -10.92
C ASN A 95 -2.18 -5.21 -9.46
N SER A 96 -1.19 -6.07 -9.25
CA SER A 96 -0.71 -6.50 -7.95
C SER A 96 0.70 -6.01 -7.66
N ASP A 97 0.99 -5.73 -6.39
CA ASP A 97 2.36 -5.53 -5.88
C ASP A 97 2.62 -6.47 -4.69
N VAL A 98 3.87 -6.94 -4.60
CA VAL A 98 4.40 -7.62 -3.40
C VAL A 98 5.52 -6.76 -2.82
N PHE A 99 5.40 -6.41 -1.54
CA PHE A 99 6.42 -5.63 -0.82
C PHE A 99 7.12 -6.52 0.21
N THR A 100 8.45 -6.54 0.15
CA THR A 100 9.30 -7.19 1.16
C THR A 100 10.17 -6.14 1.86
N PRO A 101 10.68 -6.42 3.07
CA PRO A 101 11.60 -5.53 3.74
C PRO A 101 12.86 -5.32 2.89
N LYS A 102 13.43 -4.12 2.95
CA LYS A 102 14.72 -3.87 2.32
C LYS A 102 15.78 -4.64 3.13
N LYS A 103 16.56 -5.48 2.46
CA LYS A 103 17.74 -6.11 3.07
C LYS A 103 18.81 -5.05 3.32
N GLU A 104 19.44 -5.12 4.49
CA GLU A 104 20.61 -4.29 4.82
C GLU A 104 21.83 -4.67 3.97
#